data_AF-A0A4E9G3Z1-F1
#
_entry.id   AF-A0A4E9G3Z1-F1
#
_cell.length_a   1.000
_cell.length_b   1.000
_cell.length_c   1.000
_cell.angle_alpha   90.00
_cell.angle_beta   90.00
_cell.angle_gamma   90.00
#
_symmetry.space_group_name_H-M   'P 1'
#
loop_
_entity.id
_entity.type
_entity.pdbx_description
1 polymer ?
#
loop_
_entity_poly.entity_id
_entity_poly.type
_entity_poly.pdbx_seq_one_letter_code
_entity_poly.pdbx_strand_id
1 'polypeptide(L)'
;MAALSQEEILQSTRTVLQGLEALKDEHESIKGTLVSSIQGLHADESALIEEKTHIVDKNLEMLRLGIEEAQVMMALAGHLQTVEAEKQKLKAQVRRLCQENAWLRDELNSTQQKLQATGQQVAQLEEEKKHLEYMNSIKKYDDQQENDKTMDQNDNRSDNTLQDLGFGPEEDEEINGHMSGQFAHPTPAHSMAASASAGYEIPARLRTLHNLVIQYASQGRYEVAVPLCKQALEDLEKTSGHDHPDVATMLNILALAN
;
A
#
# COMPACT_ATOMS: atom_id res chain seq x y z
N MET A 1 11.49 24.83 40.54
CA MET A 1 11.99 25.69 39.46
C MET A 1 11.09 25.41 38.27
N ALA A 2 10.11 26.29 38.00
CA ALA A 2 9.20 26.07 36.87
C ALA A 2 10.05 26.11 35.59
N ALA A 3 10.12 25.01 34.86
CA ALA A 3 10.72 25.03 33.53
C ALA A 3 9.88 26.01 32.70
N LEU A 4 10.51 27.08 32.20
CA LEU A 4 9.85 27.99 31.26
C LEU A 4 9.27 27.14 30.12
N SER A 5 8.05 27.47 29.70
CA SER A 5 7.47 26.81 28.53
C SER A 5 8.29 27.15 27.29
N GLN A 6 8.31 26.28 26.29
CA GLN A 6 9.01 26.55 25.02
C GLN A 6 8.54 27.86 24.38
N GLU A 7 7.25 28.18 24.51
CA GLU A 7 6.67 29.43 24.03
C GLU A 7 7.18 30.65 24.79
N GLU A 8 7.32 30.57 26.12
CA GLU A 8 7.91 31.63 26.94
C GLU A 8 9.39 31.86 26.58
N ILE A 9 10.15 30.79 26.31
CA ILE A 9 11.54 30.91 25.85
C ILE A 9 11.59 31.65 24.52
N LEU A 10 10.75 31.27 23.54
CA LEU A 10 10.73 31.93 22.23
C LEU A 10 10.28 33.39 22.30
N GLN A 11 9.30 33.69 23.14
CA GLN A 11 8.87 35.06 23.37
C GLN A 11 9.98 35.87 24.03
N SER A 12 10.68 35.29 25.01
CA SER A 12 11.83 35.91 25.66
C SER A 12 12.97 36.17 24.67
N THR A 13 13.32 35.18 23.83
CA THR A 13 14.34 35.32 22.78
C THR A 13 13.97 36.40 21.78
N ARG A 14 12.69 36.51 21.40
CA ARG A 14 12.21 37.58 20.52
C ARG A 14 12.36 38.97 21.16
N THR A 15 12.05 39.10 22.45
CA THR A 15 12.25 40.37 23.18
C THR A 15 13.74 40.71 23.32
N VAL A 16 14.60 39.71 23.59
CA VAL A 16 16.06 39.90 23.62
C VAL A 16 16.57 40.36 22.26
N LEU A 17 16.12 39.74 21.17
CA LEU A 17 16.50 40.11 19.81
C LEU A 17 16.14 41.57 19.49
N GLN A 18 14.93 42.01 19.83
CA GLN A 18 14.53 43.42 19.69
C GLN A 18 15.39 44.37 20.54
N GLY A 19 15.72 43.97 21.77
CA GLY A 19 16.60 44.74 22.65
C GLY A 19 18.03 44.85 22.10
N LEU A 20 18.57 43.76 21.56
CA LEU A 20 19.89 43.75 20.92
C LEU A 20 19.92 44.59 19.64
N GLU A 21 18.86 44.54 18.83
CA GLU A 21 18.73 45.38 17.63
C GLU A 21 18.72 46.87 17.99
N ALA A 22 17.92 47.28 18.98
CA ALA A 22 17.89 48.66 19.45
C ALA A 22 19.26 49.10 20.00
N LEU A 23 19.91 48.26 20.81
CA LEU A 23 21.23 48.55 21.35
C LEU A 23 22.31 48.65 20.25
N LYS A 24 22.21 47.82 19.20
CA LYS A 24 23.08 47.89 18.03
C LYS A 24 22.89 49.23 17.31
N ASP A 25 21.65 49.68 17.09
CA ASP A 25 21.36 50.95 16.42
C ASP A 25 21.86 52.16 17.25
N GLU A 26 21.74 52.11 18.58
CA GLU A 26 22.31 53.12 19.48
C GLU A 26 23.85 53.16 19.38
N HIS A 27 24.51 52.00 19.38
CA HIS A 27 25.95 51.92 19.21
C HIS A 27 26.42 52.42 17.84
N GLU A 28 25.66 52.18 16.77
CA GLU A 28 25.95 52.73 15.44
C GLU A 28 25.81 54.26 15.42
N SER A 29 24.83 54.82 16.14
CA SER A 29 24.69 56.28 16.32
C SER A 29 25.85 56.88 17.12
N ILE A 30 26.27 56.23 18.22
CA ILE A 30 27.43 56.63 19.02
C ILE A 30 28.69 56.58 18.15
N LYS A 31 28.90 55.49 17.40
CA LYS A 31 30.03 55.37 16.48
C LYS A 31 30.04 56.51 15.46
N GLY A 32 28.90 56.82 14.84
CA GLY A 32 28.79 57.94 13.89
C GLY A 32 29.15 59.29 14.51
N THR A 33 28.76 59.52 15.76
CA THR A 33 29.10 60.75 16.51
C THR A 33 30.60 60.81 16.84
N LEU A 34 31.21 59.70 17.26
CA LEU A 34 32.64 59.63 17.55
C LEU A 34 33.48 59.85 16.28
N VAL A 35 33.12 59.20 15.17
CA VAL A 35 33.81 59.37 13.87
C VAL A 35 33.70 60.80 13.36
N SER A 36 32.53 61.43 13.51
CA SER A 36 32.35 62.85 13.14
C SER A 36 33.19 63.78 14.02
N SER A 37 33.37 63.44 15.31
CA SER A 37 34.20 64.22 16.23
C SER A 37 35.69 64.12 15.87
N ILE A 38 36.16 62.96 15.41
CA ILE A 38 37.55 62.76 14.95
C ILE A 38 37.89 63.69 13.78
N GLN A 39 36.96 63.93 12.84
CA GLN A 39 37.21 64.75 11.66
C GLN A 39 37.53 66.23 11.98
N GLY A 40 37.22 66.70 13.19
CA GLY A 40 37.44 68.09 13.61
C GLY A 40 38.59 68.34 14.58
N LEU A 41 39.29 67.29 15.06
CA LEU A 41 40.24 67.41 16.17
C LEU A 41 41.70 67.28 15.72
N HIS A 42 42.62 67.81 16.53
CA HIS A 42 44.06 67.60 16.32
C HIS A 42 44.47 66.17 16.68
N ALA A 43 45.54 65.66 16.07
CA ALA A 43 45.97 64.25 16.20
C ALA A 43 46.13 63.77 17.66
N ASP A 44 46.57 64.64 18.56
CA ASP A 44 46.77 64.31 19.99
C ASP A 44 45.43 64.13 20.74
N GLU A 45 44.40 64.88 20.36
CA GLU A 45 43.03 64.76 20.91
C GLU A 45 42.26 63.58 20.27
N SER A 46 42.67 63.16 19.06
CA SER A 46 42.07 62.04 18.31
C SER A 46 42.31 60.69 19.01
N ALA A 47 43.47 60.49 19.66
CA ALA A 47 43.86 59.20 20.21
C ALA A 47 42.83 58.61 21.20
N LEU A 48 42.26 59.43 22.09
CA LEU A 48 41.23 58.99 23.04
C LEU A 48 39.90 58.63 22.33
N ILE A 49 39.55 59.36 21.28
CA ILE A 49 38.32 59.11 20.53
C ILE A 49 38.47 57.88 19.64
N GLU A 50 39.66 57.66 19.09
CA GLU A 50 40.02 56.42 18.38
C GLU A 50 39.89 55.20 19.29
N GLU A 51 40.39 55.26 20.54
CA GLU A 51 40.23 54.18 21.52
C GLU A 51 38.74 53.91 21.82
N LYS A 52 37.96 54.98 22.09
CA LYS A 52 36.51 54.84 22.32
C LYS A 52 35.79 54.25 21.10
N THR A 53 36.17 54.68 19.90
CA THR A 53 35.60 54.17 18.64
C THR A 53 35.91 52.68 18.49
N HIS A 54 37.14 52.26 18.82
CA HIS A 54 37.54 50.86 18.80
C HIS A 54 36.73 50.00 19.79
N ILE A 55 36.47 50.51 21.01
CA ILE A 55 35.62 49.83 22.00
C ILE A 55 34.18 49.69 21.47
N VAL A 56 33.63 50.74 20.86
CA VAL A 56 32.28 50.70 20.26
C VAL A 56 32.22 49.70 19.11
N ASP A 57 33.26 49.62 18.27
CA ASP A 57 33.36 48.65 17.20
C ASP A 57 33.36 47.21 17.70
N LYS A 58 34.13 46.91 18.75
CA LYS A 58 34.12 45.59 19.38
C LYS A 58 32.74 45.25 19.96
N ASN A 59 32.08 46.22 20.60
CA ASN A 59 30.72 46.02 21.12
C ASN A 59 29.71 45.76 19.99
N LEU A 60 29.82 46.47 18.86
CA LEU A 60 28.97 46.23 17.70
C LEU A 60 29.15 44.82 17.11
N GLU A 61 30.38 44.32 17.05
CA GLU A 61 30.65 42.95 16.61
C GLU A 61 30.00 41.93 17.55
N MET A 62 30.13 42.11 18.88
CA MET A 62 29.48 41.24 19.87
C MET A 62 27.96 41.29 19.77
N LEU A 63 27.37 42.47 19.55
CA LEU A 63 25.92 42.61 19.38
C LEU A 63 25.44 41.91 18.11
N ARG A 64 26.18 42.02 16.99
CA ARG A 64 25.85 41.34 15.74
C ARG A 64 25.89 39.83 15.90
N LEU A 65 26.94 39.28 16.49
CA LEU A 65 27.04 37.85 16.79
C LEU A 65 25.88 37.39 17.69
N GLY A 66 25.56 38.15 18.75
CA GLY A 66 24.43 37.83 19.62
C GLY A 66 23.07 37.85 18.91
N ILE A 67 22.86 38.77 17.97
CA ILE A 67 21.64 38.81 17.13
C ILE A 67 21.59 37.59 16.21
N GLU A 68 22.69 37.26 15.54
CA GLU A 68 22.78 36.09 14.65
C GLU A 68 22.51 34.78 15.40
N GLU A 69 23.11 34.60 16.58
CA GLU A 69 22.85 33.45 17.46
C GLU A 69 21.37 33.37 17.86
N ALA A 70 20.74 34.48 18.23
CA ALA A 70 19.31 34.54 18.57
C ALA A 70 18.42 34.20 17.37
N GLN A 71 18.76 34.68 16.16
CA GLN A 71 18.04 34.34 14.93
C GLN A 71 18.15 32.85 14.61
N VAL A 72 19.34 32.26 14.75
CA VAL A 72 19.54 30.81 14.56
C VAL A 72 18.71 30.01 15.56
N MET A 73 18.67 30.42 16.84
CA MET A 73 17.82 29.78 17.85
C MET A 73 16.33 29.83 17.47
N MET A 74 15.84 30.97 16.97
CA MET A 74 14.45 31.12 16.51
C MET A 74 14.14 30.24 15.30
N ALA A 75 15.05 30.17 14.32
CA ALA A 75 14.90 29.33 13.15
C ALA A 75 14.86 27.84 13.52
N LEU A 76 15.78 27.40 14.39
CA LEU A 76 15.85 26.03 14.87
C LEU A 76 14.58 25.62 15.63
N ALA A 77 14.03 26.51 16.45
CA ALA A 77 12.77 26.26 17.13
C ALA A 77 11.58 26.12 16.16
N GLY A 78 11.52 26.94 15.10
CA GLY A 78 10.51 26.81 14.05
C GLY A 78 10.63 25.50 13.26
N HIS A 79 11.86 25.09 12.93
CA HIS A 79 12.12 23.80 12.30
C HIS A 79 11.71 22.64 13.21
N LEU A 80 12.05 22.69 14.50
CA LEU A 80 11.66 21.68 15.48
C LEU A 80 10.14 21.55 15.57
N GLN A 81 9.41 22.67 15.64
CA GLN A 81 7.94 22.67 15.68
C GLN A 81 7.34 22.01 14.43
N THR A 82 7.93 22.25 13.26
CA THR A 82 7.50 21.63 11.99
C THR A 82 7.73 20.12 12.01
N VAL A 83 8.93 19.67 12.41
CA VAL A 83 9.28 18.25 12.51
C VAL A 83 8.40 17.53 13.54
N GLU A 84 8.08 18.17 14.67
CA GLU A 84 7.19 17.61 15.68
C GLU A 84 5.75 17.46 15.17
N ALA A 85 5.26 18.43 14.40
CA ALA A 85 3.95 18.36 13.77
C ALA A 85 3.88 17.21 12.73
N GLU A 86 4.90 17.05 11.90
CA GLU A 86 5.00 15.95 10.94
C GLU A 86 5.08 14.58 11.63
N LYS A 87 5.90 14.48 12.69
CA LYS A 87 5.97 13.28 13.54
C LYS A 87 4.61 12.90 14.11
N GLN A 88 3.82 13.88 14.56
CA GLN A 88 2.48 13.61 15.09
C GLN A 88 1.51 13.15 14.01
N LYS A 89 1.59 13.73 12.80
CA LYS A 89 0.80 13.29 11.63
C LYS A 89 1.13 11.85 11.24
N LEU A 90 2.41 11.49 11.17
CA LEU A 90 2.85 10.13 10.87
C LEU A 90 2.40 9.13 11.94
N LYS A 91 2.50 9.50 13.23
CA LYS A 91 1.98 8.66 14.31
C LYS A 91 0.47 8.40 14.18
N ALA A 92 -0.31 9.40 13.80
CA ALA A 92 -1.75 9.23 13.57
C ALA A 92 -2.02 8.29 12.38
N GLN A 93 -1.26 8.43 11.29
CA GLN A 93 -1.35 7.53 10.13
C GLN A 93 -0.99 6.09 10.48
N VAL A 94 0.09 5.87 11.26
CA VAL A 94 0.47 4.54 11.74
C VAL A 94 -0.66 3.90 12.54
N ARG A 95 -1.30 4.64 13.47
CA ARG A 95 -2.45 4.11 14.23
C ARG A 95 -3.61 3.71 13.32
N ARG A 96 -3.92 4.53 12.31
CA ARG A 96 -4.96 4.23 11.31
C ARG A 96 -4.62 2.96 10.53
N LEU A 97 -3.40 2.84 10.02
CA LEU A 97 -2.95 1.64 9.29
C LEU A 97 -2.98 0.40 10.17
N CYS A 98 -2.59 0.49 11.45
CA CYS A 98 -2.71 -0.63 12.39
C CYS A 98 -4.16 -1.05 12.60
N GLN A 99 -5.09 -0.09 12.70
CA GLN A 99 -6.52 -0.38 12.84
C GLN A 99 -7.10 -1.03 11.58
N GLU A 100 -6.76 -0.51 10.39
CA GLU A 100 -7.17 -1.09 9.11
C GLU A 100 -6.61 -2.51 8.93
N ASN A 101 -5.36 -2.75 9.30
CA ASN A 101 -4.76 -4.09 9.28
C ASN A 101 -5.41 -5.06 10.27
N ALA A 102 -5.78 -4.59 11.46
CA ALA A 102 -6.53 -5.41 12.43
C ALA A 102 -7.91 -5.78 11.85
N TRP A 103 -8.62 -4.81 11.30
CA TRP A 103 -9.91 -5.02 10.67
C TRP A 103 -9.84 -6.00 9.48
N LEU A 104 -8.83 -5.87 8.61
CA LEU A 104 -8.63 -6.80 7.49
C LEU A 104 -8.35 -8.24 7.95
N ARG A 105 -7.63 -8.41 9.06
CA ARG A 105 -7.40 -9.75 9.65
C ARG A 105 -8.70 -10.36 10.17
N ASP A 106 -9.55 -9.56 10.82
CA ASP A 106 -10.85 -10.01 11.31
C ASP A 106 -11.80 -10.37 10.17
N GLU A 107 -11.83 -9.55 9.10
CA GLU A 107 -12.63 -9.84 7.91
C GLU A 107 -12.12 -11.08 7.16
N LEU A 108 -10.80 -11.27 7.07
CA LEU A 108 -10.21 -12.48 6.53
C LEU A 108 -10.58 -13.72 7.36
N ASN A 109 -10.55 -13.63 8.69
CA ASN A 109 -10.97 -14.72 9.56
C ASN A 109 -12.47 -15.04 9.39
N SER A 110 -13.31 -14.02 9.29
CA SER A 110 -14.76 -14.15 9.04
C SER A 110 -15.04 -14.85 7.70
N THR A 111 -14.33 -14.46 6.64
CA THR A 111 -14.47 -15.10 5.31
C THR A 111 -13.95 -16.54 5.31
N GLN A 112 -12.84 -16.83 6.00
CA GLN A 112 -12.33 -18.19 6.16
C GLN A 112 -13.30 -19.10 6.94
N GLN A 113 -13.92 -18.60 8.01
CA GLN A 113 -14.95 -19.34 8.74
C GLN A 113 -16.18 -19.64 7.88
N LYS A 114 -16.64 -18.66 7.10
CA LYS A 114 -17.74 -18.86 6.13
C LYS A 114 -17.38 -19.92 5.09
N LEU A 115 -16.16 -19.87 4.54
CA LEU A 115 -15.68 -20.86 3.57
C LEU A 115 -15.60 -22.27 4.18
N GLN A 116 -15.14 -22.38 5.44
CA GLN A 116 -15.12 -23.66 6.13
C GLN A 116 -16.54 -24.20 6.36
N ALA A 117 -17.47 -23.36 6.78
CA ALA A 117 -18.86 -23.73 6.99
C ALA A 117 -19.55 -24.17 5.70
N THR A 118 -19.35 -23.46 4.59
CA THR A 118 -19.89 -23.89 3.28
C THR A 118 -19.22 -25.17 2.79
N GLY A 119 -17.91 -25.35 3.03
CA GLY A 119 -17.22 -26.61 2.73
C GLY A 119 -17.80 -27.81 3.49
N GLN A 120 -18.08 -27.64 4.79
CA GLN A 120 -18.77 -28.66 5.61
C GLN A 120 -20.18 -28.94 5.10
N GLN A 121 -20.93 -27.90 4.73
CA GLN A 121 -22.27 -28.04 4.16
C GLN A 121 -22.26 -28.82 2.85
N VAL A 122 -21.28 -28.57 1.97
CA VAL A 122 -21.14 -29.31 0.70
C VAL A 122 -20.81 -30.78 0.96
N ALA A 123 -19.89 -31.08 1.88
CA ALA A 123 -19.57 -32.46 2.23
C ALA A 123 -20.79 -33.23 2.77
N GLN A 124 -21.59 -32.60 3.64
CA GLN A 124 -22.84 -33.18 4.13
C GLN A 124 -23.83 -33.46 2.99
N LEU A 125 -24.02 -32.52 2.07
CA LEU A 125 -24.89 -32.71 0.90
C LEU A 125 -24.38 -33.81 -0.05
N GLU A 126 -23.07 -33.97 -0.20
CA GLU A 126 -22.48 -35.07 -0.98
C GLU A 126 -22.72 -36.43 -0.33
N GLU A 127 -22.64 -36.53 0.99
CA GLU A 127 -22.97 -37.75 1.73
C GLU A 127 -24.46 -38.08 1.63
N GLU A 128 -25.34 -37.10 1.81
CA GLU A 128 -26.79 -37.26 1.64
C GLU A 128 -27.15 -37.69 0.21
N LYS A 129 -26.49 -37.09 -0.80
CA LYS A 129 -26.65 -37.49 -2.20
C LYS A 129 -26.24 -38.96 -2.41
N LYS A 130 -25.07 -39.38 -1.92
CA LYS A 130 -24.61 -40.78 -2.01
C LYS A 130 -25.59 -41.74 -1.30
N HIS A 131 -26.11 -41.35 -0.15
CA HIS A 131 -27.11 -42.14 0.58
C HIS A 131 -28.43 -42.28 -0.22
N LEU A 132 -28.90 -41.20 -0.85
CA LEU A 132 -30.08 -41.24 -1.72
C LEU A 132 -29.85 -42.10 -2.97
N GLU A 133 -28.68 -42.01 -3.60
CA GLU A 133 -28.31 -42.87 -4.73
C GLU A 133 -28.29 -44.36 -4.34
N TYR A 134 -27.80 -44.67 -3.13
CA TYR A 134 -27.84 -46.02 -2.57
C TYR A 134 -29.27 -46.51 -2.31
N MET A 135 -30.11 -45.68 -1.67
CA MET A 135 -31.53 -45.99 -1.41
C MET A 135 -32.30 -46.24 -2.72
N ASN A 136 -32.07 -45.41 -3.74
CA ASN A 136 -32.70 -45.57 -5.05
C ASN A 136 -32.22 -46.85 -5.76
N SER A 137 -30.97 -47.26 -5.53
CA SER A 137 -30.45 -48.54 -6.03
C SER A 137 -31.12 -49.74 -5.35
N ILE A 138 -31.34 -49.71 -4.02
CA ILE A 138 -32.09 -50.75 -3.31
C ILE A 138 -33.53 -50.83 -3.83
N LYS A 139 -34.21 -49.68 -3.93
CA LYS A 139 -35.60 -49.63 -4.39
C LYS A 139 -35.78 -50.27 -5.78
N LYS A 140 -34.83 -50.05 -6.70
CA LYS A 140 -34.85 -50.71 -8.03
C LYS A 140 -34.86 -52.23 -7.94
N TYR A 141 -34.19 -52.84 -6.95
CA TYR A 141 -34.21 -54.28 -6.75
C TYR A 141 -35.54 -54.77 -6.15
N ASP A 142 -36.12 -54.01 -5.21
CA ASP A 142 -37.44 -54.33 -4.65
C ASP A 142 -38.52 -54.27 -5.75
N ASP A 143 -38.52 -53.22 -6.58
CA ASP A 143 -39.46 -53.06 -7.70
C ASP A 143 -39.25 -54.15 -8.79
N GLN A 144 -38.02 -54.57 -9.05
CA GLN A 144 -37.72 -55.67 -9.98
C GLN A 144 -38.26 -57.02 -9.48
N GLN A 145 -38.12 -57.32 -8.18
CA GLN A 145 -38.67 -58.55 -7.60
C GLN A 145 -40.20 -58.59 -7.61
N GLU A 146 -40.87 -57.43 -7.49
CA GLU A 146 -42.32 -57.37 -7.66
C GLU A 146 -42.75 -57.55 -9.13
N ASN A 147 -42.02 -56.97 -10.09
CA ASN A 147 -42.30 -57.20 -11.51
C ASN A 147 -42.06 -58.65 -11.96
N ASP A 148 -41.07 -59.33 -11.40
CA ASP A 148 -40.83 -60.76 -11.71
C ASP A 148 -41.97 -61.65 -11.16
N LYS A 149 -42.68 -61.20 -10.11
CA LYS A 149 -43.89 -61.88 -9.61
C LYS A 149 -45.16 -61.54 -10.39
N THR A 150 -45.22 -60.40 -11.08
CA THR A 150 -46.39 -60.03 -11.90
C THR A 150 -46.27 -60.50 -13.35
N MET A 151 -45.06 -60.79 -13.84
CA MET A 151 -44.84 -61.39 -15.17
C MET A 151 -45.35 -62.85 -15.28
N ASP A 152 -45.60 -63.55 -14.17
CA ASP A 152 -46.12 -64.93 -14.20
C ASP A 152 -47.66 -65.01 -14.31
N GLN A 153 -48.34 -63.88 -14.56
CA GLN A 153 -49.78 -63.83 -14.85
C GLN A 153 -50.11 -62.90 -16.02
N ASN A 154 -49.52 -63.13 -17.18
CA ASN A 154 -50.13 -62.67 -18.43
C ASN A 154 -49.69 -63.52 -19.63
N ASP A 155 -50.06 -64.81 -19.61
CA ASP A 155 -50.01 -65.63 -20.81
C ASP A 155 -51.43 -66.07 -21.20
N ASN A 156 -52.11 -65.20 -21.95
CA ASN A 156 -53.22 -65.61 -22.80
C ASN A 156 -53.45 -64.60 -23.93
N ARG A 157 -52.93 -64.98 -25.12
CA ARG A 157 -53.46 -64.65 -26.48
C ARG A 157 -53.27 -63.18 -26.89
N SER A 158 -52.64 -62.82 -28.00
CA SER A 158 -52.45 -63.51 -29.28
C SER A 158 -51.54 -62.65 -30.16
N ASP A 159 -50.61 -63.31 -30.84
CA ASP A 159 -50.28 -63.13 -32.27
C ASP A 159 -49.89 -61.73 -32.76
N ASN A 160 -48.57 -61.48 -32.91
CA ASN A 160 -47.97 -60.75 -34.04
C ASN A 160 -46.41 -60.75 -34.00
N THR A 161 -45.78 -61.86 -33.60
CA THR A 161 -44.32 -61.96 -33.51
C THR A 161 -43.63 -62.32 -34.83
N LEU A 162 -44.30 -62.16 -36.00
CA LEU A 162 -43.75 -62.60 -37.29
C LEU A 162 -43.42 -61.49 -38.30
N GLN A 163 -43.33 -60.21 -37.90
CA GLN A 163 -43.05 -59.14 -38.88
C GLN A 163 -42.11 -57.99 -38.45
N ASP A 164 -41.33 -58.10 -37.36
CA ASP A 164 -40.28 -57.08 -37.09
C ASP A 164 -38.85 -57.62 -37.18
N LEU A 165 -38.71 -58.86 -37.63
CA LEU A 165 -37.45 -59.46 -38.06
C LEU A 165 -37.22 -59.12 -39.54
N GLY A 166 -36.56 -57.98 -39.82
CA GLY A 166 -35.80 -57.84 -41.06
C GLY A 166 -36.02 -56.62 -41.95
N PHE A 167 -36.21 -55.42 -41.40
CA PHE A 167 -35.89 -54.19 -42.13
C PHE A 167 -34.95 -53.32 -41.31
N GLY A 168 -33.67 -53.67 -41.34
CA GLY A 168 -32.66 -52.63 -41.35
C GLY A 168 -32.64 -52.00 -42.75
N PRO A 169 -32.84 -50.68 -42.89
CA PRO A 169 -31.97 -49.88 -43.75
C PRO A 169 -30.65 -49.76 -42.98
N GLU A 170 -29.61 -50.45 -43.45
CA GLU A 170 -28.59 -49.81 -44.30
C GLU A 170 -28.02 -48.58 -43.61
N GLU A 171 -26.89 -48.84 -42.94
CA GLU A 171 -25.65 -48.05 -43.00
C GLU A 171 -25.85 -46.53 -43.05
N ASP A 172 -25.71 -45.88 -41.90
CA ASP A 172 -24.88 -44.67 -41.77
C ASP A 172 -24.45 -44.52 -40.29
N GLU A 173 -23.23 -44.99 -40.07
CA GLU A 173 -22.14 -44.42 -39.27
C GLU A 173 -22.44 -43.31 -38.23
N GLU A 174 -21.76 -43.48 -37.09
CA GLU A 174 -21.38 -42.47 -36.09
C GLU A 174 -22.40 -42.05 -35.01
N ILE A 175 -22.60 -42.97 -34.06
CA ILE A 175 -22.64 -42.61 -32.64
C ILE A 175 -21.24 -42.15 -32.22
N ASN A 176 -20.98 -40.84 -32.27
CA ASN A 176 -20.01 -40.21 -31.39
C ASN A 176 -20.74 -39.15 -30.58
N GLY A 177 -20.85 -39.37 -29.28
CA GLY A 177 -21.46 -38.40 -28.38
C GLY A 177 -20.73 -37.07 -28.48
N HIS A 178 -21.46 -35.96 -28.35
CA HIS A 178 -21.04 -34.81 -27.56
C HIS A 178 -22.23 -33.87 -27.35
N MET A 179 -22.43 -33.51 -26.08
CA MET A 179 -23.05 -32.27 -25.62
C MET A 179 -23.07 -31.17 -26.69
N SER A 180 -24.25 -30.77 -27.13
CA SER A 180 -24.47 -29.47 -27.75
C SER A 180 -25.75 -28.88 -27.16
N GLY A 181 -25.53 -28.02 -26.17
CA GLY A 181 -26.57 -27.27 -25.48
C GLY A 181 -27.25 -26.28 -26.41
N GLN A 182 -28.57 -26.23 -26.33
CA GLN A 182 -29.34 -25.05 -26.65
C GLN A 182 -29.36 -24.14 -25.42
N PHE A 183 -28.48 -23.14 -25.37
CA PHE A 183 -28.75 -21.91 -24.63
C PHE A 183 -28.51 -20.72 -25.56
N ALA A 184 -29.66 -20.16 -25.97
CA ALA A 184 -29.94 -18.75 -26.23
C ALA A 184 -28.75 -17.77 -26.34
N HIS A 185 -28.63 -17.16 -27.52
CA HIS A 185 -28.19 -15.77 -27.65
C HIS A 185 -29.28 -14.85 -27.05
N PRO A 186 -28.93 -13.75 -26.35
CA PRO A 186 -28.64 -12.46 -27.00
C PRO A 186 -27.49 -11.72 -26.28
N THR A 187 -26.68 -10.81 -26.79
CA THR A 187 -26.50 -10.03 -28.03
C THR A 187 -25.16 -9.28 -27.82
N PRO A 188 -24.47 -8.83 -28.87
CA PRO A 188 -23.17 -8.17 -28.74
C PRO A 188 -23.33 -6.66 -28.54
N ALA A 189 -22.55 -6.06 -27.64
CA ALA A 189 -22.07 -4.68 -27.74
C ALA A 189 -21.32 -4.28 -26.46
N HIS A 190 -20.03 -4.06 -26.63
CA HIS A 190 -19.23 -3.01 -26.00
C HIS A 190 -19.98 -2.05 -25.05
N SER A 191 -19.89 -2.31 -23.75
CA SER A 191 -19.75 -1.34 -22.66
C SER A 191 -19.64 -2.18 -21.39
N MET A 192 -18.54 -2.29 -20.66
CA MET A 192 -17.60 -1.27 -20.29
C MET A 192 -16.22 -1.92 -20.11
N ALA A 193 -15.23 -1.40 -20.82
CA ALA A 193 -13.94 -1.18 -20.19
C ALA A 193 -14.16 -0.20 -19.03
N ALA A 194 -14.50 -0.72 -17.85
CA ALA A 194 -14.48 -0.06 -16.54
C ALA A 194 -15.20 -1.00 -15.56
N SER A 195 -14.52 -1.99 -15.01
CA SER A 195 -13.81 -1.72 -13.76
C SER A 195 -12.54 -2.56 -13.66
N ALA A 196 -11.49 -2.04 -14.29
CA ALA A 196 -10.11 -2.29 -13.92
C ALA A 196 -9.88 -1.80 -12.47
N SER A 197 -10.31 -2.62 -11.52
CA SER A 197 -9.86 -2.62 -10.12
C SER A 197 -10.25 -3.94 -9.46
N ALA A 198 -10.17 -5.05 -10.21
CA ALA A 198 -9.89 -6.32 -9.57
C ALA A 198 -8.51 -6.13 -8.93
N GLY A 199 -8.48 -5.94 -7.61
CA GLY A 199 -7.28 -5.59 -6.85
C GLY A 199 -6.13 -6.45 -7.34
N TYR A 200 -5.23 -5.83 -8.09
CA TYR A 200 -4.10 -6.53 -8.66
C TYR A 200 -3.24 -6.99 -7.49
N GLU A 201 -3.39 -8.26 -7.11
CA GLU A 201 -2.67 -8.81 -5.99
C GLU A 201 -1.22 -9.04 -6.45
N ILE A 202 -0.31 -8.25 -5.88
CA ILE A 202 1.13 -8.36 -6.15
C ILE A 202 1.54 -9.82 -5.92
N PRO A 203 2.05 -10.53 -6.94
CA PRO A 203 2.49 -11.90 -6.81
C PRO A 203 3.48 -12.04 -5.65
N ALA A 204 3.41 -13.16 -4.93
CA ALA A 204 4.25 -13.39 -3.76
C ALA A 204 5.74 -13.13 -4.03
N ARG A 205 6.23 -13.45 -5.24
CA ARG A 205 7.61 -13.19 -5.68
C ARG A 205 7.98 -11.68 -5.68
N LEU A 206 7.09 -10.80 -6.13
CA LEU A 206 7.33 -9.35 -6.13
C LEU A 206 7.27 -8.79 -4.71
N ARG A 207 6.34 -9.31 -3.89
CA ARG A 207 6.22 -8.92 -2.48
C ARG A 207 7.48 -9.29 -1.70
N THR A 208 8.05 -10.48 -1.93
CA THR A 208 9.32 -10.89 -1.32
C THR A 208 10.47 -10.03 -1.79
N LEU A 209 10.52 -9.70 -3.09
CA LEU A 209 11.59 -8.86 -3.63
C LEU A 209 11.53 -7.43 -3.09
N HIS A 210 10.34 -6.84 -2.99
CA HIS A 210 10.13 -5.52 -2.40
C HIS A 210 10.64 -5.46 -0.96
N ASN A 211 10.32 -6.47 -0.14
CA ASN A 211 10.81 -6.56 1.23
C ASN A 211 12.34 -6.70 1.29
N LEU A 212 12.93 -7.47 0.36
CA LEU A 212 14.37 -7.66 0.26
C LEU A 212 15.08 -6.33 -0.07
N VAL A 213 14.52 -5.55 -1.01
CA VAL A 213 15.06 -4.23 -1.40
C VAL A 213 15.00 -3.26 -0.24
N ILE A 214 13.87 -3.17 0.48
CA ILE A 214 13.75 -2.33 1.68
C ILE A 214 14.81 -2.71 2.72
N GLN A 215 15.00 -4.01 2.94
CA GLN A 215 15.99 -4.50 3.90
C GLN A 215 17.43 -4.14 3.46
N TYR A 216 17.79 -4.32 2.19
CA TYR A 216 19.12 -3.98 1.70
C TYR A 216 19.37 -2.47 1.64
N ALA A 217 18.36 -1.67 1.29
CA ALA A 217 18.43 -0.21 1.33
C ALA A 217 18.72 0.29 2.76
N SER A 218 18.07 -0.30 3.77
CA SER A 218 18.34 0.04 5.18
C SER A 218 19.76 -0.31 5.63
N GLN A 219 20.41 -1.28 4.97
CA GLN A 219 21.80 -1.66 5.23
C GLN A 219 22.80 -0.96 4.31
N GLY A 220 22.33 -0.12 3.36
CA GLY A 220 23.15 0.52 2.34
C GLY A 220 23.76 -0.43 1.30
N ARG A 221 23.29 -1.67 1.20
CA ARG A 221 23.85 -2.71 0.31
C ARG A 221 23.08 -2.80 -1.03
N TYR A 222 23.00 -1.68 -1.74
CA TYR A 222 22.30 -1.58 -3.02
C TYR A 222 22.93 -2.46 -4.13
N GLU A 223 24.24 -2.73 -4.02
CA GLU A 223 25.02 -3.51 -4.99
C GLU A 223 24.48 -4.93 -5.23
N VAL A 224 23.83 -5.53 -4.23
CA VAL A 224 23.23 -6.87 -4.33
C VAL A 224 21.76 -6.80 -4.76
N ALA A 225 21.05 -5.76 -4.34
CA ALA A 225 19.61 -5.62 -4.58
C ALA A 225 19.30 -5.26 -6.05
N VAL A 226 20.02 -4.29 -6.61
CA VAL A 226 19.83 -3.81 -7.99
C VAL A 226 19.93 -4.92 -9.05
N PRO A 227 20.98 -5.78 -9.09
CA PRO A 227 21.05 -6.85 -10.08
C PRO A 227 19.94 -7.89 -9.91
N LEU A 228 19.51 -8.17 -8.67
CA LEU A 228 18.40 -9.08 -8.40
C LEU A 228 17.08 -8.54 -8.96
N CYS A 229 16.84 -7.24 -8.81
CA CYS A 229 15.67 -6.57 -9.39
C CYS A 229 15.70 -6.55 -10.93
N LYS A 230 16.86 -6.32 -11.54
CA LYS A 230 17.00 -6.38 -13.01
C LYS A 230 16.73 -7.78 -13.55
N GLN A 231 17.29 -8.81 -12.92
CA GLN A 231 17.03 -10.20 -13.31
C GLN A 231 15.54 -10.53 -13.23
N ALA A 232 14.89 -10.16 -12.12
CA ALA A 232 13.45 -10.40 -11.94
C ALA A 232 12.59 -9.62 -12.94
N LEU A 233 13.02 -8.43 -13.37
CA LEU A 233 12.38 -7.63 -14.41
C LEU A 233 12.50 -8.30 -15.78
N GLU A 234 13.69 -8.77 -16.16
CA GLU A 234 13.89 -9.48 -17.44
C GLU A 234 13.08 -10.77 -17.52
N ASP A 235 13.02 -11.54 -16.43
CA ASP A 235 12.22 -12.76 -16.37
C ASP A 235 10.73 -12.43 -16.51
N LEU A 236 10.28 -11.33 -15.89
CA LEU A 236 8.92 -10.83 -15.99
C LEU A 236 8.51 -10.38 -17.39
N GLU A 237 9.37 -9.60 -18.04
CA GLU A 237 9.13 -9.15 -19.41
C GLU A 237 9.07 -10.32 -20.38
N LYS A 238 9.88 -11.37 -20.16
CA LYS A 238 9.81 -12.62 -20.95
C LYS A 238 8.53 -13.41 -20.71
N THR A 239 8.06 -13.52 -19.46
CA THR A 239 6.89 -14.37 -19.14
C THR A 239 5.56 -13.69 -19.41
N SER A 240 5.48 -12.39 -19.13
CA SER A 240 4.20 -11.67 -19.03
C SER A 240 4.09 -10.51 -20.03
N GLY A 241 5.17 -10.17 -20.73
CA GLY A 241 5.24 -9.03 -21.63
C GLY A 241 5.44 -7.69 -20.90
N HIS A 242 5.83 -6.66 -21.65
CA HIS A 242 6.22 -5.35 -21.12
C HIS A 242 5.06 -4.56 -20.49
N ASP A 243 3.83 -4.74 -20.97
CA ASP A 243 2.65 -4.01 -20.48
C ASP A 243 2.01 -4.64 -19.23
N HIS A 244 2.62 -5.68 -18.65
CA HIS A 244 2.06 -6.34 -17.48
C HIS A 244 2.20 -5.45 -16.23
N PRO A 245 1.16 -5.35 -15.37
CA PRO A 245 1.24 -4.58 -14.11
C PRO A 245 2.38 -5.03 -13.17
N ASP A 246 2.87 -6.26 -13.31
CA ASP A 246 4.06 -6.73 -12.60
C ASP A 246 5.31 -5.97 -13.01
N VAL A 247 5.48 -5.69 -14.31
CA VAL A 247 6.65 -4.98 -14.85
C VAL A 247 6.67 -3.56 -14.30
N ALA A 248 5.52 -2.89 -14.27
CA ALA A 248 5.38 -1.57 -13.65
C ALA A 248 5.73 -1.59 -12.15
N THR A 249 5.25 -2.60 -11.42
CA THR A 249 5.55 -2.77 -9.99
C THR A 249 7.05 -3.03 -9.78
N MET A 250 7.68 -3.83 -10.64
CA MET A 250 9.10 -4.16 -10.59
C MET A 250 9.98 -2.95 -10.89
N LEU A 251 9.62 -2.13 -11.89
CA LEU A 251 10.31 -0.87 -12.18
C LEU A 251 10.26 0.09 -11.00
N ASN A 252 9.13 0.18 -10.29
CA ASN A 252 9.02 0.97 -9.06
C ASN A 252 9.93 0.43 -7.94
N ILE A 253 10.04 -0.89 -7.80
CA ILE A 253 10.98 -1.53 -6.85
C ILE A 253 12.43 -1.21 -7.23
N LEU A 254 12.78 -1.25 -8.52
CA LEU A 254 14.12 -0.92 -9.00
C LEU A 254 14.46 0.56 -8.76
N ALA A 255 13.50 1.47 -8.93
CA ALA A 255 13.67 2.89 -8.64
C ALA A 255 13.94 3.18 -7.16
N LEU A 256 13.38 2.36 -6.24
CA LEU A 256 13.67 2.45 -4.81
C LEU A 256 15.08 1.96 -4.44
N ALA A 257 15.70 1.13 -5.29
CA ALA A 257 17.01 0.54 -5.06
C ALA A 257 18.18 1.35 -5.65
N ASN A 258 17.91 2.43 -6.40
CA ASN A 258 18.90 3.25 -7.09
C ASN A 258 18.96 4.66 -6.49
#